data_AF-A0A091UEM1-F1
#
_entry.id   AF-A0A091UEM1-F1
#
_cell.length_a   1.000
_cell.length_b   1.000
_cell.length_c   1.000
_cell.angle_alpha   90.00
_cell.angle_beta   90.00
_cell.angle_gamma   90.00
#
_symmetry.space_group_name_H-M   'P 1'
#
loop_
_entity.id
_entity.type
_entity.pdbx_description
1 polymer ?
#
loop_
_entity_poly.entity_id
_entity_poly.type
_entity_poly.pdbx_seq_one_letter_code
_entity_poly.pdbx_strand_id
1 'polypeptide(L)'
;ISKYLNECEESMTQASKISRKYEELLAQLSGFLDTDIREKEKPQEHLMSKVSEICKENLTLKDQVAALQEAINVHEMESKASRETIMRLVSEMTKEQKKAAGYYQDMEKLSKDLDSTIVGRQSLEMEIRNLQDKLTANQKALDASKRELHNLKKSSSELDGSLKSSREEARTAQSSLVAFKEQIATLLSARSAIVKPSEKAILERIQEINYKEESKEIMVSELETQIVKLTEALENQTRLYQEALERSRKAEKCSETLQDQLKHLEEELLSVDLMQDGLKLEKQKYLKFLEQLNEKMKLDSLAAEVGFDMNVDAILARVEQLVKLEGDAVIENKTMAYSLRRKLKTQKEKLESRELHVNLLRQKITQLEEEKQVKTALAVERDEANLAVRKLHKMTERLQKQLDLAREMNTDLKAKLSETNELKIKTLEQNRTIEQLNKSQDKLERMKEKTEKQLTSVKSELLLKERKAAEDKEKNKNVLEAVTSQMKVLKTTLTELAKRERQLADFREVVSRMLGLNIASLALPDYEIITRLEGLIHSHQHHCFPCVCLQAVARAPEEHAQSNTQLLH
;
A
#
# COMPACT_ATOMS: atom_id res chain seq x y z
N ILE A 1 -52.46 -199.38 34.26
CA ILE A 1 -53.29 -198.26 34.79
C ILE A 1 -52.69 -197.60 36.05
N SER A 2 -51.80 -198.25 36.83
CA SER A 2 -51.14 -197.62 38.00
C SER A 2 -49.87 -196.76 37.71
N LYS A 3 -49.55 -196.46 36.45
CA LYS A 3 -48.33 -195.70 36.08
C LYS A 3 -48.60 -194.24 35.68
N TYR A 4 -49.85 -193.87 35.40
CA TYR A 4 -50.22 -192.53 34.91
C TYR A 4 -50.64 -191.54 36.00
N LEU A 5 -50.81 -191.96 37.25
CA LEU A 5 -51.19 -191.06 38.35
C LEU A 5 -49.99 -190.39 39.03
N ASN A 6 -48.83 -191.04 39.08
CA ASN A 6 -47.66 -190.52 39.79
C ASN A 6 -46.90 -189.41 39.01
N GLU A 7 -46.89 -189.49 37.68
CA GLU A 7 -46.29 -188.44 36.82
C GLU A 7 -47.09 -187.13 36.84
N CYS A 8 -48.38 -187.19 37.19
CA CYS A 8 -49.23 -186.00 37.28
C CYS A 8 -48.92 -185.16 38.54
N GLU A 9 -48.49 -185.81 39.63
CA GLU A 9 -48.24 -185.15 40.93
C GLU A 9 -46.86 -184.46 40.99
N GLU A 10 -45.83 -185.05 40.37
CA GLU A 10 -44.52 -184.39 40.22
C GLU A 10 -44.57 -183.17 39.29
N SER A 11 -45.35 -183.23 38.21
CA SER A 11 -45.54 -182.08 37.32
C SER A 11 -46.23 -180.89 38.03
N MET A 12 -47.16 -181.16 38.94
CA MET A 12 -47.86 -180.13 39.72
C MET A 12 -46.93 -179.43 40.73
N THR A 13 -46.05 -180.18 41.41
CA THR A 13 -45.12 -179.60 42.40
C THR A 13 -44.01 -178.76 41.76
N GLN A 14 -43.51 -179.16 40.58
CA GLN A 14 -42.50 -178.39 39.86
C GLN A 14 -43.07 -177.11 39.24
N ALA A 15 -44.31 -177.15 38.73
CA ALA A 15 -45.03 -175.97 38.26
C ALA A 15 -45.23 -174.94 39.39
N SER A 16 -45.58 -175.39 40.59
CA SER A 16 -45.79 -174.51 41.75
C SER A 16 -44.49 -173.81 42.19
N LYS A 17 -43.35 -174.50 42.17
CA LYS A 17 -42.03 -173.90 42.46
C LYS A 17 -41.62 -172.82 41.46
N ILE A 18 -41.92 -173.02 40.18
CA ILE A 18 -41.65 -172.04 39.11
C ILE A 18 -42.56 -170.82 39.28
N SER A 19 -43.85 -171.03 39.59
CA SER A 19 -44.80 -169.94 39.86
C SER A 19 -44.33 -169.04 40.99
N ARG A 20 -43.87 -169.61 42.11
CA ARG A 20 -43.43 -168.83 43.27
C ARG A 20 -42.19 -167.97 42.99
N LYS A 21 -41.20 -168.50 42.25
CA LYS A 21 -40.01 -167.73 41.86
C LYS A 21 -40.35 -166.62 40.87
N TYR A 22 -41.31 -166.88 39.99
CA TYR A 22 -41.79 -165.89 39.03
C TYR A 22 -42.51 -164.73 39.74
N GLU A 23 -43.32 -165.03 40.76
CA GLU A 23 -43.96 -164.02 41.63
C GLU A 23 -42.94 -163.21 42.43
N GLU A 24 -41.90 -163.83 43.00
CA GLU A 24 -40.82 -163.10 43.71
C GLU A 24 -40.06 -162.14 42.78
N LEU A 25 -39.76 -162.56 41.54
CA LEU A 25 -39.08 -161.71 40.56
C LEU A 25 -39.95 -160.51 40.17
N LEU A 26 -41.25 -160.72 39.99
CA LEU A 26 -42.21 -159.65 39.71
C LEU A 26 -42.31 -158.66 40.88
N ALA A 27 -42.32 -159.16 42.12
CA ALA A 27 -42.35 -158.31 43.32
C ALA A 27 -41.07 -157.47 43.47
N GLN A 28 -39.90 -158.02 43.17
CA GLN A 28 -38.63 -157.26 43.21
C GLN A 28 -38.58 -156.20 42.11
N LEU A 29 -38.96 -156.53 40.88
CA LEU A 29 -39.05 -155.56 39.78
C LEU A 29 -40.07 -154.46 40.08
N SER A 30 -41.21 -154.82 40.66
CA SER A 30 -42.21 -153.89 41.18
C SER A 30 -41.62 -152.94 42.23
N GLY A 31 -40.82 -153.45 43.17
CA GLY A 31 -40.14 -152.63 44.17
C GLY A 31 -39.07 -151.70 43.58
N PHE A 32 -38.28 -152.13 42.59
CA PHE A 32 -37.28 -151.27 41.94
C PHE A 32 -37.89 -150.18 41.05
N LEU A 33 -39.05 -150.47 40.46
CA LEU A 33 -39.77 -149.54 39.60
C LEU A 33 -40.84 -148.75 40.36
N ASP A 34 -40.94 -148.95 41.67
CA ASP A 34 -41.94 -148.36 42.57
C ASP A 34 -43.37 -148.44 41.99
N THR A 35 -43.75 -149.62 41.52
CA THR A 35 -45.01 -149.85 40.77
C THR A 35 -45.81 -151.00 41.38
N ASP A 36 -47.03 -150.75 41.87
CA ASP A 36 -47.88 -151.81 42.46
C ASP A 36 -48.47 -152.73 41.38
N ILE A 37 -48.25 -154.04 41.53
CA ILE A 37 -48.68 -155.09 40.60
C ILE A 37 -49.82 -155.97 41.14
N ARG A 38 -50.26 -155.77 42.40
CA ARG A 38 -51.20 -156.68 43.09
C ARG A 38 -52.59 -156.81 42.45
N GLU A 39 -53.05 -155.79 41.73
CA GLU A 39 -54.37 -155.77 41.08
C GLU A 39 -54.29 -155.80 39.54
N LYS A 40 -53.11 -156.05 38.97
CA LYS A 40 -52.93 -156.05 37.51
C LYS A 40 -53.09 -157.46 36.97
N GLU A 41 -54.04 -157.67 36.06
CA GLU A 41 -54.30 -158.96 35.39
C GLU A 41 -53.04 -159.56 34.75
N LYS A 42 -52.08 -158.71 34.34
CA LYS A 42 -50.78 -159.12 33.77
C LYS A 42 -49.63 -158.25 34.30
N PRO A 43 -49.04 -158.59 35.46
CA PRO A 43 -47.98 -157.81 36.10
C PRO A 43 -46.74 -157.55 35.23
N GLN A 44 -46.33 -158.55 34.43
CA GLN A 44 -45.12 -158.49 33.60
C GLN A 44 -45.21 -157.44 32.49
N GLU A 45 -46.35 -157.37 31.80
CA GLU A 45 -46.59 -156.38 30.73
C GLU A 45 -46.60 -154.95 31.31
N HIS A 46 -47.16 -154.78 32.52
CA HIS A 46 -47.17 -153.48 33.20
C HIS A 46 -45.77 -153.01 33.59
N LEU A 47 -44.95 -153.90 34.18
CA LEU A 47 -43.56 -153.58 34.52
C LEU A 47 -42.71 -153.28 33.28
N MET A 48 -42.87 -154.06 32.20
CA MET A 48 -42.23 -153.79 30.91
C MET A 48 -42.63 -152.45 30.32
N SER A 49 -43.91 -152.09 30.40
CA SER A 49 -44.41 -150.78 29.97
C SER A 49 -43.77 -149.66 30.79
N LYS A 50 -43.63 -149.85 32.11
CA LYS A 50 -43.00 -148.85 32.99
C LYS A 50 -41.50 -148.68 32.70
N VAL A 51 -40.78 -149.77 32.48
CA VAL A 51 -39.36 -149.69 32.05
C VAL A 51 -39.25 -148.96 30.72
N SER A 52 -40.11 -149.26 29.76
CA SER A 52 -40.13 -148.56 28.46
C SER A 52 -40.44 -147.08 28.60
N GLU A 53 -41.37 -146.71 29.48
CA GLU A 53 -41.68 -145.31 29.82
C GLU A 53 -40.46 -144.61 30.43
N ILE A 54 -39.82 -145.19 31.45
CA ILE A 54 -38.62 -144.63 32.09
C ILE A 54 -37.47 -144.50 31.09
N CYS A 55 -37.26 -145.48 30.20
CA CYS A 55 -36.23 -145.39 29.17
C CYS A 55 -36.53 -144.25 28.19
N LYS A 56 -37.79 -144.06 27.79
CA LYS A 56 -38.20 -142.91 26.96
C LYS A 56 -38.01 -141.59 27.69
N GLU A 57 -38.44 -141.50 28.95
CA GLU A 57 -38.24 -140.32 29.80
C GLU A 57 -36.75 -139.99 29.94
N ASN A 58 -35.90 -140.98 30.22
CA ASN A 58 -34.46 -140.78 30.34
C ASN A 58 -33.84 -140.30 29.03
N LEU A 59 -34.29 -140.84 27.89
CA LEU A 59 -33.86 -140.36 26.57
C LEU A 59 -34.30 -138.90 26.35
N THR A 60 -35.55 -138.56 26.67
CA THR A 60 -36.05 -137.18 26.56
C THR A 60 -35.34 -136.22 27.51
N LEU A 61 -35.01 -136.64 28.74
CA LEU A 61 -34.24 -135.84 29.69
C LEU A 61 -32.81 -135.64 29.20
N LYS A 62 -32.20 -136.68 28.61
CA LYS A 62 -30.88 -136.58 28.01
C LYS A 62 -30.86 -135.61 26.83
N ASP A 63 -31.89 -135.65 25.99
CA ASP A 63 -32.09 -134.70 24.90
C ASP A 63 -32.33 -133.27 25.43
N GLN A 64 -33.13 -133.11 26.49
CA GLN A 64 -33.33 -131.82 27.17
C GLN A 64 -32.05 -131.27 27.78
N VAL A 65 -31.23 -132.11 28.43
CA VAL A 65 -29.94 -131.71 28.98
C VAL A 65 -28.97 -131.30 27.87
N ALA A 66 -28.95 -132.02 26.74
CA ALA A 66 -28.14 -131.64 25.59
C ALA A 66 -28.60 -130.30 25.00
N ALA A 67 -29.91 -130.08 24.84
CA ALA A 67 -30.47 -128.81 24.38
C ALA A 67 -30.17 -127.64 25.33
N LEU A 68 -30.27 -127.86 26.65
CA LEU A 68 -29.91 -126.86 27.66
C LEU A 68 -28.40 -126.55 27.64
N GLN A 69 -27.55 -127.56 27.47
CA GLN A 69 -26.10 -127.36 27.37
C GLN A 69 -25.74 -126.56 26.11
N GLU A 70 -26.39 -126.84 24.99
CA GLU A 70 -26.23 -126.07 23.75
C GLU A 70 -26.71 -124.62 23.93
N ALA A 71 -27.88 -124.41 24.55
CA ALA A 71 -28.40 -123.07 24.84
C ALA A 71 -27.47 -122.26 25.78
N ILE A 72 -26.88 -122.90 26.80
CA ILE A 72 -25.88 -122.28 27.67
C ILE A 72 -24.63 -121.88 26.87
N ASN A 73 -24.13 -122.77 26.00
CA ASN A 73 -22.96 -122.49 25.18
C ASN A 73 -23.22 -121.34 24.20
N VAL A 74 -24.39 -121.31 23.55
CA VAL A 74 -24.81 -120.21 22.66
C VAL A 74 -24.89 -118.90 23.45
N HIS A 75 -25.55 -118.89 24.60
CA HIS A 75 -25.64 -117.69 25.44
C HIS A 75 -24.26 -117.23 25.95
N GLU A 76 -23.35 -118.15 26.29
CA GLU A 76 -21.97 -117.78 26.68
C GLU A 76 -21.22 -117.13 25.52
N MET A 77 -21.37 -117.67 24.30
CA MET A 77 -20.78 -117.09 23.09
C MET A 77 -21.40 -115.72 22.76
N GLU A 78 -22.71 -115.57 22.86
CA GLU A 78 -23.42 -114.31 22.68
C GLU A 78 -23.03 -113.27 23.74
N SER A 79 -22.87 -113.68 24.99
CA SER A 79 -22.41 -112.83 26.09
C SER A 79 -20.96 -112.37 25.88
N LYS A 80 -20.07 -113.25 25.40
CA LYS A 80 -18.70 -112.89 24.99
C LYS A 80 -18.71 -111.87 23.85
N ALA A 81 -19.49 -112.11 22.80
CA ALA A 81 -19.62 -111.19 21.66
C ALA A 81 -20.21 -109.83 22.06
N SER A 82 -21.19 -109.83 22.97
CA SER A 82 -21.80 -108.61 23.52
C SER A 82 -20.80 -107.80 24.33
N ARG A 83 -20.03 -108.46 25.21
CA ARG A 83 -18.97 -107.81 25.99
C ARG A 83 -17.89 -107.20 25.09
N GLU A 84 -17.46 -107.90 24.06
CA GLU A 84 -16.50 -107.38 23.07
C GLU A 84 -17.06 -106.15 22.33
N THR A 85 -18.34 -106.17 21.98
CA THR A 85 -19.01 -105.04 21.35
C THR A 85 -19.11 -103.83 22.28
N ILE A 86 -19.46 -104.04 23.55
CA ILE A 86 -19.46 -102.99 24.57
C ILE A 86 -18.05 -102.41 24.73
N MET A 87 -17.00 -103.24 24.82
CA MET A 87 -15.62 -102.75 24.93
C MET A 87 -15.19 -101.93 23.72
N ARG A 88 -15.59 -102.33 22.51
CA ARG A 88 -15.33 -101.57 21.27
C ARG A 88 -16.04 -100.21 21.31
N LEU A 89 -17.33 -100.19 21.66
CA LEU A 89 -18.12 -98.97 21.79
C LEU A 89 -17.58 -98.05 22.89
N VAL A 90 -17.15 -98.57 24.04
CA VAL A 90 -16.51 -97.78 25.11
C VAL A 90 -15.19 -97.20 24.62
N SER A 91 -14.42 -97.96 23.85
CA SER A 91 -13.16 -97.47 23.27
C SER A 91 -13.40 -96.38 22.22
N GLU A 92 -14.42 -96.54 21.38
CA GLU A 92 -14.87 -95.53 20.41
C GLU A 92 -15.42 -94.28 21.11
N MET A 93 -16.28 -94.45 22.11
CA MET A 93 -16.79 -93.36 22.96
C MET A 93 -15.66 -92.60 23.63
N THR A 94 -14.65 -93.29 24.18
CA THR A 94 -13.48 -92.66 24.80
C THR A 94 -12.64 -91.89 23.78
N LYS A 95 -12.47 -92.43 22.56
CA LYS A 95 -11.78 -91.73 21.46
C LYS A 95 -12.55 -90.48 21.05
N GLU A 96 -13.87 -90.57 20.86
CA GLU A 96 -14.70 -89.43 20.51
C GLU A 96 -14.77 -88.39 21.64
N GLN A 97 -14.82 -88.81 22.90
CA GLN A 97 -14.75 -87.89 24.05
C GLN A 97 -13.43 -87.13 24.07
N LYS A 98 -12.30 -87.80 23.78
CA LYS A 98 -10.99 -87.13 23.65
C LYS A 98 -10.96 -86.15 22.49
N LYS A 99 -11.52 -86.52 21.33
CA LYS A 99 -11.63 -85.61 20.17
C LYS A 99 -12.51 -84.40 20.49
N ALA A 100 -13.68 -84.61 21.12
CA ALA A 100 -14.57 -83.54 21.55
C ALA A 100 -13.90 -82.59 22.54
N ALA A 101 -13.16 -83.12 23.52
CA ALA A 101 -12.36 -82.30 24.43
C ALA A 101 -11.29 -81.49 23.69
N GLY A 102 -10.62 -82.08 22.68
CA GLY A 102 -9.71 -81.36 21.79
C GLY A 102 -10.40 -80.22 21.04
N TYR A 103 -11.57 -80.48 20.44
CA TYR A 103 -12.35 -79.44 19.76
C TYR A 103 -12.79 -78.30 20.67
N TYR A 104 -13.15 -78.57 21.94
CA TYR A 104 -13.45 -77.53 22.91
C TYR A 104 -12.24 -76.67 23.24
N GLN A 105 -11.06 -77.27 23.40
CA GLN A 105 -9.81 -76.53 23.63
C GLN A 105 -9.43 -75.67 22.43
N ASP A 106 -9.57 -76.20 21.22
CA ASP A 106 -9.32 -75.45 19.98
C ASP A 106 -10.31 -74.30 19.81
N MET A 107 -11.59 -74.51 20.13
CA MET A 107 -12.61 -73.46 20.13
C MET A 107 -12.33 -72.37 21.17
N GLU A 108 -11.91 -72.74 22.39
CA GLU A 108 -11.54 -71.76 23.42
C GLU A 108 -10.31 -70.96 22.99
N LYS A 109 -9.31 -71.61 22.37
CA LYS A 109 -8.13 -70.95 21.83
C LYS A 109 -8.50 -69.97 20.72
N LEU A 110 -9.31 -70.40 19.75
CA LEU A 110 -9.81 -69.55 18.67
C LEU A 110 -10.64 -68.38 19.22
N SER A 111 -11.45 -68.59 20.27
CA SER A 111 -12.19 -67.51 20.92
C SER A 111 -11.25 -66.47 21.54
N LYS A 112 -10.19 -66.90 22.23
CA LYS A 112 -9.19 -65.98 22.81
C LYS A 112 -8.43 -65.21 21.73
N ASP A 113 -8.04 -65.88 20.65
CA ASP A 113 -7.38 -65.25 19.51
C ASP A 113 -8.32 -64.23 18.82
N LEU A 114 -9.61 -64.55 18.69
CA LEU A 114 -10.63 -63.63 18.17
C LEU A 114 -10.77 -62.40 19.07
N ASP A 115 -10.88 -62.57 20.39
CA ASP A 115 -10.96 -61.44 21.32
C ASP A 115 -9.70 -60.54 21.25
N SER A 116 -8.52 -61.16 21.18
CA SER A 116 -7.25 -60.44 21.01
C SER A 116 -7.22 -59.62 19.71
N THR A 117 -7.65 -60.21 18.59
CA THR A 117 -7.71 -59.52 17.29
C THR A 117 -8.77 -58.40 17.28
N ILE A 118 -9.90 -58.58 17.96
CA ILE A 118 -10.93 -57.54 18.11
C ILE A 118 -10.38 -56.34 18.87
N VAL A 119 -9.68 -56.56 19.99
CA VAL A 119 -9.03 -55.49 20.76
C VAL A 119 -7.97 -54.77 19.92
N GLY A 120 -7.16 -55.52 19.17
CA GLY A 120 -6.17 -54.94 18.24
C GLY A 120 -6.81 -54.12 17.11
N ARG A 121 -7.95 -54.55 16.57
CA ARG A 121 -8.71 -53.77 15.59
C ARG A 121 -9.25 -52.47 16.19
N GLN A 122 -9.81 -52.52 17.40
CA GLN A 122 -10.35 -51.35 18.08
C GLN A 122 -9.28 -50.31 18.40
N SER A 123 -8.08 -50.73 18.81
CA SER A 123 -6.97 -49.81 19.06
C SER A 123 -6.51 -49.11 17.77
N LEU A 124 -6.39 -49.84 16.66
CA LEU A 124 -6.08 -49.26 15.34
C LEU A 124 -7.19 -48.31 14.86
N GLU A 125 -8.46 -48.63 15.07
CA GLU A 125 -9.59 -47.73 14.73
C GLU A 125 -9.58 -46.43 15.55
N MET A 126 -9.12 -46.49 16.81
CA MET A 126 -8.91 -45.29 17.61
C MET A 126 -7.72 -44.47 17.10
N GLU A 127 -6.63 -45.12 16.70
CA GLU A 127 -5.47 -44.45 16.12
C GLU A 127 -5.80 -43.77 14.77
N ILE A 128 -6.56 -44.44 13.90
CA ILE A 128 -7.05 -43.88 12.64
C ILE A 128 -7.88 -42.60 12.91
N ARG A 129 -8.80 -42.64 13.87
CA ARG A 129 -9.59 -41.45 14.27
C ARG A 129 -8.69 -40.32 14.77
N ASN A 130 -7.74 -40.62 15.65
CA ASN A 130 -6.78 -39.63 16.14
C ASN A 130 -5.94 -39.01 15.02
N LEU A 131 -5.50 -39.81 14.05
CA LEU A 131 -4.74 -39.32 12.89
C LEU A 131 -5.62 -38.47 11.97
N GLN A 132 -6.88 -38.83 11.78
CA GLN A 132 -7.86 -38.02 11.05
C GLN A 132 -8.09 -36.66 11.73
N ASP A 133 -8.27 -36.64 13.05
CA ASP A 133 -8.43 -35.41 13.82
C ASP A 133 -7.19 -34.52 13.70
N LYS A 134 -5.98 -35.09 13.83
CA LYS A 134 -4.72 -34.36 13.60
C LYS A 134 -4.61 -33.83 12.18
N LEU A 135 -4.99 -34.61 11.17
CA LEU A 135 -4.97 -34.18 9.78
C LEU A 135 -5.91 -32.98 9.57
N THR A 136 -7.13 -33.03 10.10
CA THR A 136 -8.07 -31.90 9.99
C THR A 136 -7.60 -30.66 10.74
N ALA A 137 -6.99 -30.82 11.91
CA ALA A 137 -6.40 -29.71 12.67
C ALA A 137 -5.23 -29.06 11.90
N ASN A 138 -4.33 -29.88 11.33
CA ASN A 138 -3.22 -29.41 10.50
C ASN A 138 -3.72 -28.71 9.22
N GLN A 139 -4.77 -29.23 8.58
CA GLN A 139 -5.38 -28.60 7.42
C GLN A 139 -5.93 -27.21 7.76
N LYS A 140 -6.64 -27.08 8.89
CA LYS A 140 -7.14 -25.78 9.38
C LYS A 140 -6.00 -24.80 9.69
N ALA A 141 -4.92 -25.27 10.33
CA ALA A 141 -3.74 -24.46 10.63
C ALA A 141 -3.03 -23.99 9.35
N LEU A 142 -2.89 -24.88 8.35
CA LEU A 142 -2.34 -24.55 7.05
C LEU A 142 -3.18 -23.48 6.33
N ASP A 143 -4.50 -23.62 6.36
CA ASP A 143 -5.41 -22.65 5.72
C ASP A 143 -5.46 -21.31 6.49
N ALA A 144 -5.21 -21.30 7.80
CA ALA A 144 -4.97 -20.07 8.56
C ALA A 144 -3.64 -19.40 8.13
N SER A 145 -2.55 -20.15 8.07
CA SER A 145 -1.24 -19.65 7.66
C SER A 145 -1.25 -19.11 6.22
N LYS A 146 -1.94 -19.77 5.28
CA LYS A 146 -2.14 -19.27 3.92
C LYS A 146 -2.87 -17.92 3.88
N ARG A 147 -3.88 -17.73 4.73
CA ARG A 147 -4.61 -16.45 4.83
C ARG A 147 -3.73 -15.35 5.40
N GLU A 148 -2.94 -15.65 6.43
CA GLU A 148 -1.97 -14.71 6.99
C GLU A 148 -0.92 -14.30 5.96
N LEU A 149 -0.36 -15.26 5.21
CA LEU A 149 0.61 -14.98 4.15
C LEU A 149 0.01 -14.13 3.03
N HIS A 150 -1.24 -14.38 2.65
CA HIS A 150 -1.95 -13.53 1.68
C HIS A 150 -2.12 -12.10 2.22
N ASN A 151 -2.53 -11.94 3.48
CA ASN A 151 -2.67 -10.63 4.11
C ASN A 151 -1.34 -9.89 4.22
N LEU A 152 -0.26 -10.59 4.57
CA LEU A 152 1.09 -10.03 4.64
C LEU A 152 1.60 -9.61 3.24
N LYS A 153 1.31 -10.41 2.21
CA LYS A 153 1.65 -10.04 0.82
C LYS A 153 0.90 -8.78 0.38
N LYS A 154 -0.38 -8.67 0.75
CA LYS A 154 -1.19 -7.48 0.47
C LYS A 154 -0.62 -6.24 1.18
N SER A 155 -0.37 -6.32 2.49
CA SER A 155 0.21 -5.18 3.23
C SER A 155 1.60 -4.79 2.73
N SER A 156 2.43 -5.78 2.34
CA SER A 156 3.73 -5.52 1.72
C SER A 156 3.58 -4.77 0.39
N SER A 157 2.61 -5.13 -0.46
CA SER A 157 2.37 -4.41 -1.71
C SER A 157 1.82 -2.99 -1.50
N GLU A 158 0.99 -2.78 -0.49
CA GLU A 158 0.49 -1.45 -0.10
C GLU A 158 1.62 -0.56 0.43
N LEU A 159 2.51 -1.12 1.25
CA LEU A 159 3.71 -0.44 1.75
C LEU A 159 4.68 -0.09 0.62
N ASP A 160 4.92 -1.01 -0.33
CA ASP A 160 5.76 -0.73 -1.50
C ASP A 160 5.18 0.39 -2.37
N GLY A 161 3.85 0.39 -2.58
CA GLY A 161 3.16 1.49 -3.27
C GLY A 161 3.31 2.83 -2.54
N SER A 162 3.13 2.83 -1.22
CA SER A 162 3.29 4.02 -0.37
C SER A 162 4.71 4.55 -0.37
N LEU A 163 5.71 3.66 -0.29
CA LEU A 163 7.13 4.00 -0.37
C LEU A 163 7.47 4.63 -1.72
N LYS A 164 6.94 4.09 -2.82
CA LYS A 164 7.11 4.66 -4.16
C LYS A 164 6.52 6.07 -4.26
N SER A 165 5.32 6.30 -3.75
CA SER A 165 4.69 7.64 -3.69
C SER A 165 5.56 8.62 -2.91
N SER A 166 5.93 8.26 -1.68
CA SER A 166 6.77 9.10 -0.82
C SER A 166 8.12 9.42 -1.47
N ARG A 167 8.73 8.46 -2.17
CA ARG A 167 9.98 8.68 -2.91
C ARG A 167 9.80 9.60 -4.12
N GLU A 168 8.65 9.57 -4.78
CA GLU A 168 8.32 10.52 -5.85
C GLU A 168 8.12 11.92 -5.29
N GLU A 169 7.36 12.06 -4.21
CA GLU A 169 7.14 13.33 -3.50
C GLU A 169 8.46 13.94 -2.99
N ALA A 170 9.34 13.12 -2.43
CA ALA A 170 10.67 13.59 -2.03
C ALA A 170 11.51 14.05 -3.24
N ARG A 171 11.39 13.38 -4.39
CA ARG A 171 12.08 13.78 -5.62
C ARG A 171 11.52 15.08 -6.20
N THR A 172 10.21 15.27 -6.20
CA THR A 172 9.58 16.52 -6.67
C THR A 172 9.93 17.69 -5.75
N ALA A 173 9.89 17.50 -4.42
CA ALA A 173 10.30 18.50 -3.44
C ALA A 173 11.80 18.84 -3.54
N GLN A 174 12.67 17.84 -3.77
CA GLN A 174 14.08 18.09 -4.00
C GLN A 174 14.31 18.89 -5.29
N SER A 175 13.58 18.55 -6.36
CA SER A 175 13.67 19.26 -7.65
C SER A 175 13.20 20.71 -7.52
N SER A 176 12.13 20.97 -6.78
CA SER A 176 11.65 22.33 -6.51
C SER A 176 12.63 23.13 -5.66
N LEU A 177 13.26 22.51 -4.65
CA LEU A 177 14.31 23.14 -3.85
C LEU A 177 15.54 23.52 -4.71
N VAL A 178 15.95 22.66 -5.63
CA VAL A 178 17.04 22.97 -6.57
C VAL A 178 16.66 24.14 -7.48
N ALA A 179 15.47 24.11 -8.08
CA ALA A 179 14.99 25.20 -8.92
C ALA A 179 14.86 26.53 -8.15
N PHE A 180 14.44 26.48 -6.88
CA PHE A 180 14.39 27.66 -6.01
C PHE A 180 15.79 28.22 -5.71
N LYS A 181 16.76 27.35 -5.39
CA LYS A 181 18.16 27.75 -5.18
C LYS A 181 18.77 28.34 -6.47
N GLU A 182 18.42 27.82 -7.64
CA GLU A 182 18.78 28.39 -8.94
C GLU A 182 18.21 29.78 -9.15
N GLN A 183 16.91 29.97 -8.91
CA GLN A 183 16.27 31.29 -9.02
C GLN A 183 16.94 32.33 -8.11
N ILE A 184 17.15 32.00 -6.84
CA ILE A 184 17.82 32.93 -5.91
C ILE A 184 19.25 33.23 -6.36
N ALA A 185 20.01 32.21 -6.77
CA ALA A 185 21.37 32.43 -7.24
C ALA A 185 21.41 33.32 -8.49
N THR A 186 20.47 33.18 -9.42
CA THR A 186 20.37 34.08 -10.58
C THR A 186 20.01 35.52 -10.18
N LEU A 187 19.10 35.72 -9.24
CA LEU A 187 18.71 37.06 -8.75
C LEU A 187 19.84 37.76 -7.99
N LEU A 188 20.61 37.01 -7.19
CA LEU A 188 21.73 37.54 -6.43
C LEU A 188 23.01 37.71 -7.27
N SER A 189 23.06 37.08 -8.44
CA SER A 189 24.13 37.25 -9.40
C SER A 189 24.04 38.63 -10.03
N ALA A 190 25.12 39.40 -9.94
CA ALA A 190 25.25 40.70 -10.56
C ALA A 190 26.45 40.69 -11.52
N ARG A 191 26.62 41.74 -12.33
CA ARG A 191 27.78 41.88 -13.24
C ARG A 191 29.13 41.73 -12.53
N SER A 192 29.19 42.00 -11.22
CA SER A 192 30.39 41.89 -10.40
C SER A 192 30.66 40.50 -9.80
N ALA A 193 29.64 39.64 -9.67
CA ALA A 193 29.80 38.33 -9.01
C ALA A 193 28.68 37.37 -9.43
N ILE A 194 29.08 36.16 -9.84
CA ILE A 194 28.17 35.06 -10.17
C ILE A 194 28.04 34.15 -8.95
N VAL A 195 26.80 33.97 -8.48
CA VAL A 195 26.48 33.16 -7.31
C VAL A 195 26.13 31.75 -7.78
N LYS A 196 26.71 30.74 -7.12
CA LYS A 196 26.32 29.34 -7.38
C LYS A 196 24.98 29.03 -6.69
N PRO A 197 24.15 28.14 -7.25
CA PRO A 197 22.89 27.70 -6.64
C PRO A 197 23.11 26.72 -5.47
N SER A 198 23.97 27.12 -4.53
CA SER A 198 24.20 26.45 -3.26
C SER A 198 23.83 27.39 -2.13
N GLU A 199 23.27 26.82 -1.06
CA GLU A 199 22.79 27.58 0.09
C GLU A 199 23.91 28.40 0.75
N LYS A 200 25.09 27.80 0.89
CA LYS A 200 26.28 28.48 1.41
C LYS A 200 26.66 29.70 0.56
N ALA A 201 26.72 29.55 -0.77
CA ALA A 201 27.09 30.66 -1.66
C ALA A 201 26.04 31.77 -1.69
N ILE A 202 24.75 31.40 -1.62
CA ILE A 202 23.64 32.35 -1.50
C ILE A 202 23.75 33.16 -0.22
N LEU A 203 23.97 32.50 0.93
CA LEU A 203 24.10 33.16 2.22
C LEU A 203 25.34 34.09 2.28
N GLU A 204 26.49 33.61 1.81
CA GLU A 204 27.71 34.42 1.73
C GLU A 204 27.50 35.69 0.90
N ARG A 205 26.79 35.58 -0.24
CA ARG A 205 26.47 36.74 -1.08
C ARG A 205 25.52 37.73 -0.38
N ILE A 206 24.49 37.24 0.30
CA ILE A 206 23.55 38.10 1.04
C ILE A 206 24.30 38.86 2.13
N GLN A 207 25.17 38.18 2.88
CA GLN A 207 26.00 38.82 3.90
C GLN A 207 26.92 39.88 3.30
N GLU A 208 27.59 39.60 2.18
CA GLU A 208 28.44 40.58 1.48
C GLU A 208 27.65 41.82 1.03
N ILE A 209 26.44 41.64 0.49
CA ILE A 209 25.56 42.76 0.11
C ILE A 209 25.17 43.59 1.32
N ASN A 210 24.80 42.94 2.44
CA ASN A 210 24.44 43.63 3.67
C ASN A 210 25.61 44.44 4.24
N TYR A 211 26.81 43.86 4.31
CA TYR A 211 28.00 44.60 4.76
C TYR A 211 28.30 45.81 3.87
N LYS A 212 28.13 45.68 2.55
CA LYS A 212 28.29 46.81 1.63
C LYS A 212 27.24 47.89 1.88
N GLU A 213 26.01 47.51 2.16
CA GLU A 213 24.94 48.47 2.44
C GLU A 213 25.17 49.20 3.76
N GLU A 214 25.50 48.49 4.84
CA GLU A 214 25.90 49.10 6.12
C GLU A 214 27.08 50.07 5.94
N SER A 215 28.10 49.70 5.15
CA SER A 215 29.22 50.60 4.88
C SER A 215 28.82 51.88 4.15
N LYS A 216 27.86 51.81 3.21
CA LYS A 216 27.33 52.99 2.53
C LYS A 216 26.48 53.83 3.48
N GLU A 217 25.68 53.20 4.33
CA GLU A 217 24.85 53.89 5.34
C GLU A 217 25.73 54.69 6.31
N ILE A 218 26.86 54.13 6.73
CA ILE A 218 27.88 54.85 7.51
C ILE A 218 28.43 56.05 6.71
N MET A 219 28.81 55.85 5.44
CA MET A 219 29.31 56.97 4.62
C MET A 219 28.25 58.05 4.36
N VAL A 220 26.98 57.66 4.17
CA VAL A 220 25.86 58.60 4.02
C VAL A 220 25.69 59.39 5.31
N SER A 221 25.70 58.73 6.47
CA SER A 221 25.62 59.38 7.77
C SER A 221 26.77 60.38 7.97
N GLU A 222 27.99 60.01 7.57
CA GLU A 222 29.15 60.92 7.60
C GLU A 222 28.94 62.14 6.68
N LEU A 223 28.47 61.94 5.45
CA LEU A 223 28.18 63.04 4.51
C LEU A 223 27.05 63.95 5.03
N GLU A 224 26.00 63.37 5.62
CA GLU A 224 24.92 64.13 6.27
C GLU A 224 25.47 65.02 7.39
N THR A 225 26.34 64.48 8.26
CA THR A 225 26.97 65.30 9.30
C THR A 225 27.85 66.42 8.72
N GLN A 226 28.52 66.18 7.58
CA GLN A 226 29.29 67.22 6.89
C GLN A 226 28.37 68.29 6.29
N ILE A 227 27.25 67.91 5.69
CA ILE A 227 26.24 68.84 5.16
C ILE A 227 25.68 69.72 6.28
N VAL A 228 25.34 69.14 7.43
CA VAL A 228 24.85 69.91 8.59
C VAL A 228 25.90 70.94 9.02
N LYS A 229 27.16 70.54 9.19
CA LYS A 229 28.26 71.46 9.56
C LYS A 229 28.46 72.59 8.53
N LEU A 230 28.44 72.26 7.24
CA LEU A 230 28.57 73.26 6.17
C LEU A 230 27.37 74.21 6.11
N THR A 231 26.17 73.69 6.36
CA THR A 231 24.94 74.49 6.40
C THR A 231 24.97 75.46 7.59
N GLU A 232 25.33 74.98 8.79
CA GLU A 232 25.53 75.84 9.96
C GLU A 232 26.60 76.91 9.72
N ALA A 233 27.71 76.56 9.07
CA ALA A 233 28.75 77.53 8.71
C ALA A 233 28.23 78.60 7.73
N LEU A 234 27.47 78.20 6.71
CA LEU A 234 26.87 79.10 5.74
C LEU A 234 25.82 80.01 6.38
N GLU A 235 24.97 79.50 7.26
CA GLU A 235 23.99 80.28 8.01
C GLU A 235 24.69 81.31 8.90
N ASN A 236 25.73 80.91 9.63
CA ASN A 236 26.54 81.83 10.43
C ASN A 236 27.18 82.92 9.56
N GLN A 237 27.74 82.57 8.40
CA GLN A 237 28.35 83.54 7.48
C GLN A 237 27.30 84.48 6.88
N THR A 238 26.11 83.97 6.54
CA THR A 238 25.00 84.78 6.05
C THR A 238 24.52 85.77 7.11
N ARG A 239 24.40 85.32 8.37
CA ARG A 239 24.07 86.19 9.51
C ARG A 239 25.12 87.30 9.68
N LEU A 240 26.40 86.96 9.68
CA LEU A 240 27.49 87.95 9.77
C LEU A 240 27.45 88.95 8.61
N TYR A 241 27.17 88.48 7.39
CA TYR A 241 27.03 89.36 6.23
C TYR A 241 25.85 90.33 6.38
N GLN A 242 24.69 89.85 6.84
CA GLN A 242 23.53 90.71 7.12
C GLN A 242 23.83 91.74 8.22
N GLU A 243 24.51 91.33 9.30
CA GLU A 243 24.93 92.25 10.37
C GLU A 243 25.91 93.32 9.88
N ALA A 244 26.86 92.96 9.00
CA ALA A 244 27.79 93.89 8.38
C ALA A 244 27.06 94.87 7.45
N LEU A 245 26.10 94.38 6.67
CA LEU A 245 25.28 95.19 5.78
C LEU A 245 24.42 96.21 6.55
N GLU A 246 23.77 95.77 7.64
CA GLU A 246 23.02 96.68 8.52
C GLU A 246 23.91 97.73 9.18
N ARG A 247 25.12 97.34 9.58
CA ARG A 247 26.11 98.29 10.13
C ARG A 247 26.57 99.30 9.06
N SER A 248 26.76 98.86 7.81
CA SER A 248 27.06 99.73 6.67
C SER A 248 25.93 100.72 6.40
N ARG A 249 24.67 100.24 6.33
CA ARG A 249 23.49 101.10 6.15
C ARG A 249 23.33 102.14 7.24
N LYS A 250 23.62 101.77 8.50
CA LYS A 250 23.62 102.73 9.62
C LYS A 250 24.72 103.77 9.45
N ALA A 251 25.93 103.37 9.08
CA ALA A 251 27.03 104.29 8.82
C ALA A 251 26.73 105.24 7.64
N GLU A 252 26.13 104.72 6.57
CA GLU A 252 25.68 105.49 5.41
C GLU A 252 24.64 106.55 5.80
N LYS A 253 23.60 106.18 6.55
CA LYS A 253 22.62 107.15 7.09
C LYS A 253 23.27 108.24 7.95
N CYS A 254 24.22 107.86 8.80
CA CYS A 254 24.97 108.82 9.60
C CYS A 254 25.80 109.76 8.71
N SER A 255 26.44 109.23 7.66
CA SER A 255 27.18 110.02 6.68
C SER A 255 26.28 110.97 5.91
N GLU A 256 25.10 110.53 5.46
CA GLU A 256 24.09 111.39 4.81
C GLU A 256 23.67 112.53 5.75
N THR A 257 23.37 112.21 7.01
CA THR A 257 23.00 113.21 8.02
C THR A 257 24.12 114.23 8.23
N LEU A 258 25.37 113.78 8.34
CA LEU A 258 26.53 114.65 8.48
C LEU A 258 26.76 115.50 7.22
N GLN A 259 26.52 114.94 6.03
CA GLN A 259 26.64 115.66 4.78
C GLN A 259 25.57 116.76 4.65
N ASP A 260 24.34 116.48 5.06
CA ASP A 260 23.26 117.47 5.08
C ASP A 260 23.54 118.58 6.10
N GLN A 261 24.07 118.23 7.28
CA GLN A 261 24.53 119.21 8.27
C GLN A 261 25.67 120.07 7.74
N LEU A 262 26.65 119.47 7.05
CA LEU A 262 27.75 120.20 6.42
C LEU A 262 27.23 121.17 5.36
N LYS A 263 26.34 120.74 4.46
CA LYS A 263 25.74 121.62 3.45
C LYS A 263 25.00 122.80 4.09
N HIS A 264 24.21 122.55 5.13
CA HIS A 264 23.53 123.62 5.85
C HIS A 264 24.51 124.63 6.45
N LEU A 265 25.59 124.16 7.08
CA LEU A 265 26.64 125.04 7.62
C LEU A 265 27.39 125.80 6.51
N GLU A 266 27.65 125.17 5.36
CA GLU A 266 28.22 125.83 4.19
C GLU A 266 27.29 126.92 3.64
N GLU A 267 25.98 126.67 3.58
CA GLU A 267 24.97 127.66 3.19
C GLU A 267 24.87 128.82 4.18
N GLU A 268 24.91 128.55 5.49
CA GLU A 268 24.97 129.58 6.53
C GLU A 268 26.24 130.42 6.41
N LEU A 269 27.40 129.79 6.18
CA LEU A 269 28.66 130.50 5.99
C LEU A 269 28.61 131.41 4.75
N LEU A 270 28.13 130.88 3.62
CA LEU A 270 27.93 131.66 2.40
C LEU A 270 26.97 132.85 2.63
N SER A 271 25.90 132.64 3.39
CA SER A 271 24.97 133.70 3.79
C SER A 271 25.66 134.79 4.62
N VAL A 272 26.49 134.39 5.59
CA VAL A 272 27.29 135.31 6.40
C VAL A 272 28.28 136.10 5.54
N ASP A 273 28.98 135.44 4.61
CA ASP A 273 29.91 136.09 3.68
C ASP A 273 29.19 137.11 2.78
N LEU A 274 28.03 136.74 2.23
CA LEU A 274 27.19 137.65 1.43
C LEU A 274 26.71 138.86 2.25
N MET A 275 26.31 138.64 3.51
CA MET A 275 25.92 139.72 4.43
C MET A 275 27.09 140.63 4.78
N GLN A 276 28.29 140.05 5.00
CA GLN A 276 29.50 140.80 5.29
C GLN A 276 29.92 141.66 4.09
N ASP A 277 29.86 141.11 2.88
CA ASP A 277 30.15 141.84 1.65
C ASP A 277 29.09 142.92 1.36
N GLY A 278 27.81 142.62 1.62
CA GLY A 278 26.74 143.62 1.61
C GLY A 278 27.02 144.78 2.57
N LEU A 279 27.48 144.49 3.79
CA LEU A 279 27.84 145.51 4.78
C LEU A 279 29.10 146.29 4.36
N LYS A 280 30.12 145.64 3.81
CA LYS A 280 31.32 146.33 3.26
C LYS A 280 30.93 147.27 2.12
N LEU A 281 30.05 146.84 1.22
CA LEU A 281 29.55 147.65 0.13
C LEU A 281 28.77 148.86 0.65
N GLU A 282 27.92 148.67 1.66
CA GLU A 282 27.16 149.77 2.26
C GLU A 282 28.08 150.76 2.98
N LYS A 283 29.10 150.26 3.69
CA LYS A 283 30.17 151.10 4.26
C LYS A 283 30.88 151.92 3.18
N GLN A 284 31.24 151.32 2.05
CA GLN A 284 31.87 152.05 0.93
C GLN A 284 30.94 153.11 0.33
N LYS A 285 29.65 152.81 0.15
CA LYS A 285 28.66 153.80 -0.30
C LYS A 285 28.55 154.95 0.69
N TYR A 286 28.49 154.66 1.99
CA TYR A 286 28.42 155.67 3.04
C TYR A 286 29.67 156.57 3.05
N LEU A 287 30.86 155.99 2.92
CA LEU A 287 32.11 156.75 2.79
C LEU A 287 32.09 157.68 1.56
N LYS A 288 31.70 157.15 0.39
CA LYS A 288 31.56 157.96 -0.84
C LYS A 288 30.51 159.06 -0.71
N PHE A 289 29.39 158.79 -0.04
CA PHE A 289 28.36 159.78 0.21
C PHE A 289 28.89 160.93 1.07
N LEU A 290 29.66 160.63 2.12
CA LEU A 290 30.30 161.65 2.96
C LEU A 290 31.34 162.47 2.17
N GLU A 291 32.14 161.84 1.31
CA GLU A 291 33.05 162.54 0.40
C GLU A 291 32.29 163.51 -0.53
N GLN A 292 31.20 163.04 -1.15
CA GLN A 292 30.36 163.88 -2.02
C GLN A 292 29.71 165.04 -1.27
N LEU A 293 29.28 164.82 -0.03
CA LEU A 293 28.69 165.88 0.78
C LEU A 293 29.70 166.97 1.10
N ASN A 294 30.92 166.58 1.45
CA ASN A 294 32.02 167.52 1.65
C ASN A 294 32.27 168.37 0.42
N GLU A 295 32.31 167.75 -0.76
CA GLU A 295 32.51 168.45 -2.03
C GLU A 295 31.40 169.47 -2.29
N LYS A 296 30.14 169.04 -2.16
CA LYS A 296 28.97 169.93 -2.37
C LYS A 296 28.90 171.06 -1.36
N MET A 297 29.30 170.80 -0.12
CA MET A 297 29.32 171.78 0.95
C MET A 297 30.55 172.68 0.93
N LYS A 298 31.53 172.40 0.05
CA LYS A 298 32.84 173.06 -0.07
C LYS A 298 33.69 172.94 1.19
N LEU A 299 33.65 171.76 1.82
CA LEU A 299 34.40 171.43 3.04
C LEU A 299 35.63 170.56 2.76
N ASP A 300 36.02 170.39 1.50
CA ASP A 300 37.07 169.43 1.06
C ASP A 300 38.43 169.64 1.72
N SER A 301 38.87 170.90 1.89
CA SER A 301 40.13 171.21 2.55
C SER A 301 40.08 170.95 4.05
N LEU A 302 38.92 171.15 4.68
CA LEU A 302 38.72 170.93 6.11
C LEU A 302 38.63 169.42 6.41
N ALA A 303 37.94 168.66 5.56
CA ALA A 303 37.80 167.22 5.71
C ALA A 303 39.14 166.47 5.69
N ALA A 304 40.12 166.96 4.92
CA ALA A 304 41.47 166.41 4.87
C ALA A 304 42.28 166.64 6.17
N GLU A 305 41.97 167.70 6.93
CA GLU A 305 42.69 168.09 8.15
C GLU A 305 42.10 167.45 9.42
N VAL A 306 40.78 167.31 9.51
CA VAL A 306 40.10 166.88 10.75
C VAL A 306 39.87 165.35 10.83
N GLY A 307 40.06 164.62 9.72
CA GLY A 307 39.94 163.17 9.68
C GLY A 307 38.49 162.65 9.71
N PHE A 308 38.31 161.35 9.46
CA PHE A 308 36.98 160.75 9.24
C PHE A 308 36.03 160.91 10.44
N ASP A 309 36.53 160.76 11.66
CA ASP A 309 35.71 160.73 12.88
C ASP A 309 35.02 162.07 13.18
N MET A 310 35.61 163.20 12.76
CA MET A 310 35.04 164.55 12.98
C MET A 310 34.34 165.12 11.73
N ASN A 311 34.37 164.37 10.62
CA ASN A 311 33.85 164.81 9.34
C ASN A 311 32.32 165.01 9.37
N VAL A 312 31.60 164.10 10.05
CA VAL A 312 30.14 164.19 10.20
C VAL A 312 29.74 165.43 11.00
N ASP A 313 30.49 165.79 12.04
CA ASP A 313 30.22 166.96 12.87
C ASP A 313 30.46 168.27 12.09
N ALA A 314 31.49 168.32 11.25
CA ALA A 314 31.75 169.45 10.36
C ALA A 314 30.64 169.65 9.31
N ILE A 315 30.13 168.56 8.72
CA ILE A 315 28.97 168.56 7.81
C ILE A 315 27.71 169.05 8.54
N LEU A 316 27.43 168.54 9.75
CA LEU A 316 26.24 168.92 10.52
C LEU A 316 26.17 170.43 10.79
N ALA A 317 27.28 171.03 11.22
CA ALA A 317 27.35 172.48 11.44
C ALA A 317 27.05 173.29 10.16
N ARG A 318 27.41 172.76 8.99
CA ARG A 318 27.14 173.39 7.69
C ARG A 318 25.69 173.22 7.23
N VAL A 319 25.09 172.05 7.48
CA VAL A 319 23.67 171.78 7.21
C VAL A 319 22.77 172.70 8.03
N GLU A 320 23.04 172.90 9.32
CA GLU A 320 22.28 173.83 10.17
C GLU A 320 22.30 175.28 9.61
N GLN A 321 23.37 175.65 8.91
CA GLN A 321 23.49 176.92 8.23
C GLN A 321 22.60 177.01 6.97
N LEU A 322 22.48 175.92 6.21
CA LEU A 322 21.68 175.83 4.98
C LEU A 322 20.18 175.59 5.25
N VAL A 323 19.82 174.82 6.28
CA VAL A 323 18.42 174.55 6.68
C VAL A 323 17.68 175.84 7.05
N LYS A 324 18.38 176.84 7.60
CA LYS A 324 17.81 178.18 7.80
C LYS A 324 17.42 178.89 6.50
N LEU A 325 18.05 178.53 5.37
CA LEU A 325 17.76 179.07 4.04
C LEU A 325 16.67 178.27 3.30
N GLU A 326 16.50 176.99 3.62
CA GLU A 326 15.54 176.07 2.96
C GLU A 326 14.16 175.96 3.65
N GLY A 327 14.04 176.39 4.91
CA GLY A 327 12.77 176.45 5.64
C GLY A 327 11.66 177.22 4.91
N ASP A 328 12.04 178.12 4.01
CA ASP A 328 11.14 178.92 3.20
C ASP A 328 10.53 178.14 2.01
N ALA A 329 11.12 177.01 1.59
CA ALA A 329 10.70 176.23 0.41
C ALA A 329 9.79 175.02 0.73
N VAL A 330 9.74 174.58 1.99
CA VAL A 330 9.13 173.29 2.39
C VAL A 330 7.60 173.34 2.56
N ILE A 331 6.98 174.53 2.56
CA ILE A 331 5.52 174.67 2.72
C ILE A 331 4.76 174.10 1.50
N GLU A 332 5.40 174.02 0.32
CA GLU A 332 4.71 173.75 -0.95
C GLU A 332 4.47 172.25 -1.28
N ASN A 333 5.28 171.31 -0.75
CA ASN A 333 5.27 169.91 -1.21
C ASN A 333 4.39 168.93 -0.40
N LYS A 334 3.70 169.38 0.64
CA LYS A 334 2.95 168.52 1.58
C LYS A 334 1.66 167.89 1.00
N THR A 335 1.15 168.38 -0.13
CA THR A 335 -0.17 168.00 -0.68
C THR A 335 -0.17 166.80 -1.62
N MET A 336 0.97 166.39 -2.19
CA MET A 336 0.98 165.37 -3.26
C MET A 336 1.04 163.90 -2.77
N ALA A 337 1.48 163.65 -1.53
CA ALA A 337 1.81 162.30 -1.06
C ALA A 337 0.60 161.41 -0.67
N TYR A 338 -0.60 161.97 -0.48
CA TYR A 338 -1.72 161.24 0.15
C TYR A 338 -2.51 160.32 -0.82
N SER A 339 -2.41 160.50 -2.14
CA SER A 339 -3.30 159.84 -3.12
C SER A 339 -2.83 158.44 -3.59
N LEU A 340 -1.53 158.15 -3.56
CA LEU A 340 -0.96 156.92 -4.12
C LEU A 340 -1.16 155.68 -3.24
N ARG A 341 -1.35 155.87 -1.93
CA ARG A 341 -1.37 154.77 -0.94
C ARG A 341 -2.63 153.89 -0.99
N ARG A 342 -3.71 154.32 -1.65
CA ARG A 342 -5.03 153.64 -1.62
C ARG A 342 -5.21 152.55 -2.68
N LYS A 343 -4.45 152.54 -3.78
CA LYS A 343 -4.65 151.62 -4.92
C LYS A 343 -3.98 150.24 -4.79
N LEU A 344 -2.97 150.09 -3.92
CA LEU A 344 -2.18 148.86 -3.79
C LEU A 344 -2.93 147.72 -3.07
N LYS A 345 -3.87 148.06 -2.18
CA LYS A 345 -4.48 147.10 -1.25
C LYS A 345 -5.47 146.12 -1.90
N THR A 346 -6.13 146.52 -2.99
CA THR A 346 -7.27 145.77 -3.57
C THR A 346 -6.89 144.63 -4.53
N GLN A 347 -5.63 144.53 -4.95
CA GLN A 347 -5.17 143.50 -5.90
C GLN A 347 -4.71 142.20 -5.23
N LYS A 348 -4.28 142.27 -3.97
CA LYS A 348 -3.69 141.13 -3.24
C LYS A 348 -4.73 140.05 -2.88
N GLU A 349 -5.93 140.46 -2.49
CA GLU A 349 -6.99 139.57 -1.99
C GLU A 349 -7.62 138.67 -3.08
N LYS A 350 -7.50 139.01 -4.38
CA LYS A 350 -8.09 138.21 -5.47
C LYS A 350 -7.27 136.98 -5.88
N LEU A 351 -5.98 136.95 -5.56
CA LEU A 351 -5.07 135.88 -5.97
C LEU A 351 -5.23 134.63 -5.09
N GLU A 352 -5.32 134.83 -3.78
CA GLU A 352 -5.39 133.77 -2.76
C GLU A 352 -6.63 132.87 -2.91
N SER A 353 -7.75 133.40 -3.40
CA SER A 353 -9.00 132.64 -3.60
C SER A 353 -8.94 131.60 -4.73
N ARG A 354 -8.12 131.82 -5.78
CA ARG A 354 -8.05 130.89 -6.93
C ARG A 354 -7.18 129.67 -6.64
N GLU A 355 -6.19 129.80 -5.78
CA GLU A 355 -5.23 128.75 -5.45
C GLU A 355 -5.89 127.59 -4.68
N LEU A 356 -6.84 127.89 -3.80
CA LEU A 356 -7.58 126.89 -3.02
C LEU A 356 -8.39 125.92 -3.89
N HIS A 357 -8.96 126.41 -5.00
CA HIS A 357 -9.83 125.62 -5.88
C HIS A 357 -9.05 124.57 -6.69
N VAL A 358 -7.80 124.89 -7.08
CA VAL A 358 -6.93 123.99 -7.84
C VAL A 358 -6.50 122.78 -7.00
N ASN A 359 -6.25 122.97 -5.70
CA ASN A 359 -5.84 121.90 -4.81
C ASN A 359 -6.94 120.86 -4.60
N LEU A 360 -8.21 121.28 -4.50
CA LEU A 360 -9.34 120.37 -4.32
C LEU A 360 -9.55 119.42 -5.53
N LEU A 361 -9.33 119.93 -6.75
CA LEU A 361 -9.49 119.14 -7.98
C LEU A 361 -8.41 118.07 -8.14
N ARG A 362 -7.17 118.34 -7.74
CA ARG A 362 -6.07 117.37 -7.79
C ARG A 362 -6.33 116.17 -6.89
N GLN A 363 -6.86 116.40 -5.70
CA GLN A 363 -7.17 115.36 -4.72
C GLN A 363 -8.29 114.41 -5.19
N LYS A 364 -9.24 114.92 -6.01
CA LYS A 364 -10.31 114.09 -6.56
C LYS A 364 -9.84 113.17 -7.70
N ILE A 365 -8.83 113.60 -8.46
CA ILE A 365 -8.25 112.82 -9.56
C ILE A 365 -7.49 111.61 -9.01
N THR A 366 -6.64 111.80 -7.99
CA THR A 366 -5.88 110.70 -7.35
C THR A 366 -6.80 109.61 -6.80
N GLN A 367 -7.92 110.00 -6.16
CA GLN A 367 -8.89 109.04 -5.63
C GLN A 367 -9.54 108.17 -6.74
N LEU A 368 -9.87 108.77 -7.90
CA LEU A 368 -10.47 108.05 -9.01
C LEU A 368 -9.48 107.10 -9.72
N GLU A 369 -8.20 107.43 -9.71
CA GLU A 369 -7.14 106.56 -10.26
C GLU A 369 -6.90 105.32 -9.40
N GLU A 370 -6.92 105.45 -8.08
CA GLU A 370 -6.81 104.33 -7.13
C GLU A 370 -7.98 103.36 -7.26
N GLU A 371 -9.22 103.86 -7.32
CA GLU A 371 -10.42 103.02 -7.51
C GLU A 371 -10.38 102.21 -8.82
N LYS A 372 -9.81 102.78 -9.89
CA LYS A 372 -9.63 102.10 -11.17
C LYS A 372 -8.59 100.98 -11.08
N GLN A 373 -7.47 101.20 -10.38
CA GLN A 373 -6.43 100.18 -10.21
C GLN A 373 -6.96 98.97 -9.42
N VAL A 374 -7.68 99.19 -8.32
CA VAL A 374 -8.26 98.11 -7.50
C VAL A 374 -9.24 97.25 -8.31
N LYS A 375 -10.13 97.88 -9.10
CA LYS A 375 -11.07 97.14 -9.98
C LYS A 375 -10.36 96.27 -11.02
N THR A 376 -9.21 96.72 -11.51
CA THR A 376 -8.42 95.99 -12.52
C THR A 376 -7.73 94.77 -11.90
N ALA A 377 -7.18 94.90 -10.69
CA ALA A 377 -6.55 93.79 -9.96
C ALA A 377 -7.57 92.66 -9.64
N LEU A 378 -8.78 93.03 -9.17
CA LEU A 378 -9.84 92.07 -8.87
C LEU A 378 -10.34 91.29 -10.09
N ALA A 379 -10.25 91.87 -11.30
CA ALA A 379 -10.60 91.18 -12.53
C ALA A 379 -9.56 90.09 -12.88
N VAL A 380 -8.27 90.40 -12.71
CA VAL A 380 -7.17 89.45 -12.95
C VAL A 380 -7.25 88.26 -11.99
N GLU A 381 -7.46 88.51 -10.69
CA GLU A 381 -7.57 87.45 -9.67
C GLU A 381 -8.77 86.52 -9.94
N ARG A 382 -9.89 87.08 -10.42
CA ARG A 382 -11.06 86.29 -10.84
C ARG A 382 -10.74 85.36 -12.02
N ASP A 383 -9.99 85.85 -13.01
CA ASP A 383 -9.63 85.05 -14.19
C ASP A 383 -8.65 83.94 -13.85
N GLU A 384 -7.70 84.17 -12.94
CA GLU A 384 -6.79 83.17 -12.41
C GLU A 384 -7.54 82.06 -11.64
N ALA A 385 -8.48 82.44 -10.76
CA ALA A 385 -9.33 81.49 -10.05
C ALA A 385 -10.17 80.63 -11.00
N ASN A 386 -10.75 81.25 -12.04
CA ASN A 386 -11.51 80.53 -13.06
C ASN A 386 -10.64 79.53 -13.84
N LEU A 387 -9.39 79.87 -14.14
CA LEU A 387 -8.45 78.97 -14.79
C LEU A 387 -8.11 77.76 -13.90
N ALA A 388 -7.91 77.98 -12.60
CA ALA A 388 -7.68 76.92 -11.64
C ALA A 388 -8.86 75.94 -11.55
N VAL A 389 -10.09 76.46 -11.49
CA VAL A 389 -11.33 75.65 -11.50
C VAL A 389 -11.42 74.77 -12.75
N ARG A 390 -11.11 75.32 -13.94
CA ARG A 390 -11.12 74.53 -15.19
C ARG A 390 -10.07 73.41 -15.18
N LYS A 391 -8.88 73.65 -14.63
CA LYS A 391 -7.82 72.62 -14.50
C LYS A 391 -8.26 71.49 -13.55
N LEU A 392 -8.83 71.85 -12.40
CA LEU A 392 -9.37 70.87 -11.44
C LEU A 392 -10.50 70.06 -12.06
N HIS A 393 -11.43 70.68 -12.78
CA HIS A 393 -12.53 69.97 -13.46
C HIS A 393 -12.02 68.92 -14.45
N LYS A 394 -11.02 69.25 -15.28
CA LYS A 394 -10.38 68.29 -16.20
C LYS A 394 -9.68 67.14 -15.47
N MET A 395 -9.09 67.40 -14.30
CA MET A 395 -8.48 66.36 -13.48
C MET A 395 -9.54 65.40 -12.92
N THR A 396 -10.66 65.96 -12.42
CA THR A 396 -11.81 65.18 -11.95
C THR A 396 -12.38 64.30 -13.05
N GLU A 397 -12.56 64.81 -14.27
CA GLU A 397 -13.02 64.01 -15.43
C GLU A 397 -12.07 62.86 -15.77
N ARG A 398 -10.74 63.07 -15.68
CA ARG A 398 -9.75 62.01 -15.92
C ARG A 398 -9.81 60.93 -14.84
N LEU A 399 -9.89 61.33 -13.57
CA LEU A 399 -10.01 60.41 -12.45
C LEU A 399 -11.32 59.62 -12.52
N GLN A 400 -12.42 60.26 -12.92
CA GLN A 400 -13.71 59.60 -13.15
C GLN A 400 -13.62 58.51 -14.23
N LYS A 401 -12.99 58.82 -15.38
CA LYS A 401 -12.76 57.82 -16.45
C LYS A 401 -11.90 56.64 -15.98
N GLN A 402 -10.86 56.89 -15.20
CA GLN A 402 -10.03 55.82 -14.64
C GLN A 402 -10.80 54.96 -13.65
N LEU A 403 -11.67 55.57 -12.83
CA LEU A 403 -12.54 54.84 -11.90
C LEU A 403 -13.54 53.96 -12.65
N ASP A 404 -14.11 54.44 -13.73
CA ASP A 404 -15.09 53.68 -14.52
C ASP A 404 -14.41 52.49 -15.24
N LEU A 405 -13.23 52.68 -15.82
CA LEU A 405 -12.41 51.59 -16.36
C LEU A 405 -12.06 50.54 -15.29
N ALA A 406 -11.69 50.98 -14.08
CA ALA A 406 -11.40 50.07 -12.98
C ALA A 406 -12.64 49.27 -12.53
N ARG A 407 -13.83 49.88 -12.56
CA ARG A 407 -15.11 49.19 -12.29
C ARG A 407 -15.42 48.15 -13.36
N GLU A 408 -15.25 48.49 -14.63
CA GLU A 408 -15.45 47.55 -15.76
C GLU A 408 -14.51 46.35 -15.65
N MET A 409 -13.22 46.57 -15.37
CA MET A 409 -12.27 45.49 -15.13
C MET A 409 -12.67 44.61 -13.94
N ASN A 410 -13.19 45.21 -12.87
CA ASN A 410 -13.65 44.45 -11.70
C ASN A 410 -14.87 43.58 -12.04
N THR A 411 -15.80 44.09 -12.85
CA THR A 411 -16.93 43.30 -13.33
C THR A 411 -16.51 42.16 -14.25
N ASP A 412 -15.53 42.37 -15.14
CA ASP A 412 -14.97 41.33 -16.01
C ASP A 412 -14.25 40.24 -15.20
N LEU A 413 -13.46 40.63 -14.19
CA LEU A 413 -12.81 39.68 -13.28
C LEU A 413 -13.84 38.87 -12.47
N LYS A 414 -14.95 39.48 -12.04
CA LYS A 414 -16.04 38.75 -11.37
C LYS A 414 -16.72 37.75 -12.31
N ALA A 415 -16.93 38.10 -13.58
CA ALA A 415 -17.47 37.18 -14.58
C ALA A 415 -16.53 35.98 -14.80
N LYS A 416 -15.23 36.25 -15.02
CA LYS A 416 -14.20 35.20 -15.14
C LYS A 416 -14.10 34.32 -13.90
N LEU A 417 -14.26 34.88 -12.70
CA LEU A 417 -14.30 34.12 -11.45
C LEU A 417 -15.51 33.17 -11.41
N SER A 418 -16.67 33.64 -11.86
CA SER A 418 -17.89 32.82 -11.97
C SER A 418 -17.69 31.66 -12.95
N GLU A 419 -17.16 31.93 -14.15
CA GLU A 419 -16.84 30.90 -15.15
C GLU A 419 -15.84 29.87 -14.61
N THR A 420 -14.82 30.33 -13.89
CA THR A 420 -13.83 29.45 -13.24
C THR A 420 -14.49 28.56 -12.19
N ASN A 421 -15.43 29.10 -11.40
CA ASN A 421 -16.18 28.33 -10.42
C ASN A 421 -17.08 27.28 -11.09
N GLU A 422 -17.74 27.60 -12.21
CA GLU A 422 -18.49 26.61 -12.99
C GLU A 422 -17.60 25.50 -13.56
N LEU A 423 -16.44 25.85 -14.10
CA LEU A 423 -15.46 24.86 -14.57
C LEU A 423 -14.97 23.96 -13.43
N LYS A 424 -14.74 24.53 -12.24
CA LYS A 424 -14.37 23.77 -11.05
C LYS A 424 -15.47 22.79 -10.63
N ILE A 425 -16.74 23.19 -10.68
CA ILE A 425 -17.89 22.31 -10.42
C ILE A 425 -17.91 21.17 -11.44
N LYS A 426 -17.81 21.46 -12.74
CA LYS A 426 -17.76 20.44 -13.81
C LYS A 426 -16.60 19.47 -13.61
N THR A 427 -15.43 19.98 -13.22
CA THR A 427 -14.24 19.15 -12.95
C THR A 427 -14.49 18.22 -11.75
N LEU A 428 -15.14 18.70 -10.69
CA LEU A 428 -15.51 17.87 -9.55
C LEU A 428 -16.54 16.79 -9.92
N GLU A 429 -17.49 17.09 -10.80
CA GLU A 429 -18.46 16.10 -11.32
C GLU A 429 -17.79 15.04 -12.20
N GLN A 430 -16.86 15.46 -13.07
CA GLN A 430 -16.04 14.55 -13.88
C GLN A 430 -15.17 13.65 -12.98
N ASN A 431 -14.56 14.20 -11.93
CA ASN A 431 -13.79 13.40 -10.97
C ASN A 431 -14.67 12.38 -10.26
N ARG A 432 -15.91 12.73 -9.86
CA ARG A 432 -16.86 11.77 -9.28
C ARG A 432 -17.21 10.64 -10.25
N THR A 433 -17.39 10.94 -11.53
CA THR A 433 -17.69 9.91 -12.55
C THR A 433 -16.48 9.00 -12.79
N ILE A 434 -15.27 9.57 -12.87
CA ILE A 434 -14.01 8.79 -12.94
C ILE A 434 -13.88 7.87 -11.72
N GLU A 435 -14.18 8.36 -10.52
CA GLU A 435 -14.10 7.56 -9.31
C GLU A 435 -15.12 6.41 -9.29
N GLN A 436 -16.31 6.62 -9.83
CA GLN A 436 -17.31 5.56 -10.03
C GLN A 436 -16.86 4.52 -11.06
N LEU A 437 -16.26 4.97 -12.17
CA LEU A 437 -15.70 4.10 -13.20
C LEU A 437 -14.51 3.29 -12.68
N ASN A 438 -13.62 3.88 -11.87
CA ASN A 438 -12.54 3.15 -11.22
C ASN A 438 -13.09 2.07 -10.27
N LYS A 439 -14.13 2.39 -9.48
CA LYS A 439 -14.79 1.41 -8.61
C LYS A 439 -15.43 0.26 -9.40
N SER A 440 -15.94 0.51 -10.61
CA SER A 440 -16.49 -0.55 -11.46
C SER A 440 -15.39 -1.36 -12.15
N GLN A 441 -14.32 -0.71 -12.59
CA GLN A 441 -13.11 -1.35 -13.13
C GLN A 441 -12.48 -2.29 -12.09
N ASP A 442 -12.29 -1.85 -10.85
CA ASP A 442 -11.77 -2.69 -9.75
C ASP A 442 -12.62 -3.94 -9.53
N LYS A 443 -13.96 -3.79 -9.59
CA LYS A 443 -14.88 -4.93 -9.49
C LYS A 443 -14.70 -5.89 -10.66
N LEU A 444 -14.58 -5.35 -11.87
CA LEU A 444 -14.37 -6.13 -13.09
C LEU A 444 -13.03 -6.88 -13.05
N GLU A 445 -11.97 -6.23 -12.58
CA GLU A 445 -10.63 -6.80 -12.45
C GLU A 445 -10.60 -7.93 -11.41
N ARG A 446 -11.28 -7.76 -10.26
CA ARG A 446 -11.47 -8.86 -9.30
C ARG A 446 -12.24 -10.04 -9.88
N MET A 447 -13.23 -9.79 -10.74
CA MET A 447 -13.95 -10.86 -11.43
C MET A 447 -13.07 -11.54 -12.49
N LYS A 448 -12.28 -10.76 -13.24
CA LYS A 448 -11.28 -11.27 -14.18
C LYS A 448 -10.26 -12.15 -13.47
N GLU A 449 -9.66 -11.71 -12.36
CA GLU A 449 -8.72 -12.54 -11.59
C GLU A 449 -9.35 -13.84 -11.08
N LYS A 450 -10.61 -13.80 -10.63
CA LYS A 450 -11.34 -15.01 -10.20
C LYS A 450 -11.51 -15.99 -11.36
N THR A 451 -11.92 -15.50 -12.52
CA THR A 451 -12.08 -16.34 -13.72
C THR A 451 -10.74 -16.84 -14.25
N GLU A 452 -9.68 -16.06 -14.21
CA GLU A 452 -8.31 -16.51 -14.56
C GLU A 452 -7.80 -17.58 -13.58
N LYS A 453 -8.05 -17.44 -12.27
CA LYS A 453 -7.72 -18.46 -11.26
C LYS A 453 -8.50 -19.76 -11.50
N GLN A 454 -9.78 -19.67 -11.85
CA GLN A 454 -10.57 -20.84 -12.24
C GLN A 454 -10.06 -21.47 -13.53
N LEU A 455 -9.76 -20.67 -14.55
CA LEU A 455 -9.23 -21.13 -15.83
C LEU A 455 -7.88 -21.83 -15.67
N THR A 456 -6.99 -21.29 -14.83
CA THR A 456 -5.69 -21.91 -14.53
C THR A 456 -5.84 -23.21 -13.74
N SER A 457 -6.79 -23.28 -12.79
CA SER A 457 -7.14 -24.55 -12.10
C SER A 457 -7.62 -25.60 -13.10
N VAL A 458 -8.62 -25.27 -13.92
CA VAL A 458 -9.18 -26.16 -14.94
C VAL A 458 -8.11 -26.59 -15.94
N LYS A 459 -7.23 -25.67 -16.37
CA LYS A 459 -6.10 -25.98 -17.25
C LYS A 459 -5.11 -26.94 -16.60
N SER A 460 -4.82 -26.77 -15.30
CA SER A 460 -3.93 -27.68 -14.56
C SER A 460 -4.54 -29.07 -14.36
N GLU A 461 -5.84 -29.15 -14.08
CA GLU A 461 -6.60 -30.40 -14.00
C GLU A 461 -6.64 -31.12 -15.34
N LEU A 462 -6.81 -30.37 -16.44
CA LEU A 462 -6.78 -30.90 -17.79
C LEU A 462 -5.39 -31.47 -18.12
N LEU A 463 -4.32 -30.74 -17.82
CA LEU A 463 -2.94 -31.22 -18.02
C LEU A 463 -2.64 -32.46 -17.18
N LEU A 464 -3.15 -32.55 -15.95
CA LEU A 464 -3.04 -33.74 -15.10
C LEU A 464 -3.79 -34.94 -15.72
N LYS A 465 -5.01 -34.72 -16.21
CA LYS A 465 -5.78 -35.76 -16.91
C LYS A 465 -5.11 -36.20 -18.21
N GLU A 466 -4.54 -35.27 -18.96
CA GLU A 466 -3.81 -35.55 -20.20
C GLU A 466 -2.54 -36.37 -19.94
N ARG A 467 -1.74 -35.99 -18.93
CA ARG A 467 -0.57 -36.78 -18.49
C ARG A 467 -0.96 -38.18 -18.05
N LYS A 468 -2.03 -38.30 -17.23
CA LYS A 468 -2.51 -39.60 -16.77
C LYS A 468 -3.01 -40.47 -17.93
N ALA A 469 -3.74 -39.88 -18.88
CA ALA A 469 -4.17 -40.58 -20.08
C ALA A 469 -2.99 -41.02 -20.96
N ALA A 470 -1.93 -40.20 -21.07
CA ALA A 470 -0.72 -40.54 -21.79
C ALA A 470 0.06 -41.69 -21.10
N GLU A 471 0.19 -41.64 -19.76
CA GLU A 471 0.79 -42.73 -18.98
C GLU A 471 0.00 -44.03 -19.10
N ASP A 472 -1.33 -43.97 -18.99
CA ASP A 472 -2.19 -45.15 -19.12
C ASP A 472 -2.15 -45.71 -20.56
N LYS A 473 -2.05 -44.84 -21.57
CA LYS A 473 -1.80 -45.25 -22.96
C LYS A 473 -0.46 -45.95 -23.11
N GLU A 474 0.61 -45.45 -22.49
CA GLU A 474 1.93 -46.09 -22.56
C GLU A 474 1.95 -47.42 -21.80
N LYS A 475 1.31 -47.50 -20.63
CA LYS A 475 1.11 -48.77 -19.90
C LYS A 475 0.37 -49.79 -20.75
N ASN A 476 -0.74 -49.39 -21.39
CA ASN A 476 -1.51 -50.28 -22.26
C ASN A 476 -0.70 -50.73 -23.48
N LYS A 477 0.12 -49.84 -24.06
CA LYS A 477 1.04 -50.18 -25.14
C LYS A 477 2.10 -51.19 -24.69
N ASN A 478 2.71 -50.99 -23.51
CA ASN A 478 3.69 -51.91 -22.95
C ASN A 478 3.08 -53.29 -22.65
N VAL A 479 1.87 -53.33 -22.10
CA VAL A 479 1.11 -54.58 -21.88
C VAL A 479 0.81 -55.26 -23.22
N LEU A 480 0.36 -54.50 -24.23
CA LEU A 480 0.08 -55.04 -25.56
C LEU A 480 1.35 -55.60 -26.21
N GLU A 481 2.49 -54.93 -26.06
CA GLU A 481 3.78 -55.38 -26.58
C GLU A 481 4.26 -56.67 -25.88
N ALA A 482 4.09 -56.75 -24.55
CA ALA A 482 4.36 -57.97 -23.78
C ALA A 482 3.45 -59.14 -24.19
N VAL A 483 2.15 -58.90 -24.40
CA VAL A 483 1.22 -59.93 -24.89
C VAL A 483 1.57 -60.32 -26.32
N THR A 484 1.95 -59.37 -27.18
CA THR A 484 2.35 -59.62 -28.56
C THR A 484 3.64 -60.45 -28.62
N SER A 485 4.61 -60.19 -27.74
CA SER A 485 5.85 -60.97 -27.66
C SER A 485 5.59 -62.38 -27.11
N GLN A 486 4.76 -62.53 -26.08
CA GLN A 486 4.31 -63.86 -25.60
C GLN A 486 3.56 -64.62 -26.70
N MET A 487 2.70 -63.96 -27.46
CA MET A 487 1.98 -64.56 -28.59
C MET A 487 2.93 -65.00 -29.71
N LYS A 488 3.99 -64.23 -30.00
CA LYS A 488 5.04 -64.64 -30.94
C LYS A 488 5.78 -65.89 -30.43
N VAL A 489 6.13 -65.95 -29.14
CA VAL A 489 6.78 -67.12 -28.53
C VAL A 489 5.87 -68.36 -28.58
N LEU A 490 4.60 -68.22 -28.18
CA LEU A 490 3.60 -69.28 -28.28
C LEU A 490 3.38 -69.76 -29.72
N LYS A 491 3.38 -68.84 -30.69
CA LYS A 491 3.30 -69.19 -32.11
C LYS A 491 4.51 -69.99 -32.55
N THR A 492 5.72 -69.60 -32.14
CA THR A 492 6.94 -70.37 -32.44
C THR A 492 6.93 -71.77 -31.82
N THR A 493 6.56 -71.90 -30.54
CA THR A 493 6.48 -73.21 -29.87
C THR A 493 5.39 -74.09 -30.49
N LEU A 494 4.24 -73.53 -30.87
CA LEU A 494 3.19 -74.26 -31.58
C LEU A 494 3.68 -74.75 -32.95
N THR A 495 4.40 -73.93 -33.72
CA THR A 495 4.97 -74.37 -35.00
C THR A 495 6.02 -75.46 -34.83
N GLU A 496 6.76 -75.45 -33.72
CA GLU A 496 7.76 -76.47 -33.40
C GLU A 496 7.09 -77.78 -32.94
N LEU A 497 6.01 -77.70 -32.15
CA LEU A 497 5.18 -78.85 -31.78
C LEU A 497 4.51 -79.46 -33.01
N ALA A 498 3.96 -78.66 -33.92
CA ALA A 498 3.37 -79.15 -35.17
C ALA A 498 4.43 -79.82 -36.08
N LYS A 499 5.68 -79.35 -36.05
CA LYS A 499 6.80 -80.03 -36.73
C LYS A 499 7.13 -81.37 -36.07
N ARG A 500 7.23 -81.42 -34.74
CA ARG A 500 7.47 -82.66 -33.99
C ARG A 500 6.34 -83.67 -34.19
N GLU A 501 5.09 -83.23 -34.15
CA GLU A 501 3.90 -84.05 -34.42
C GLU A 501 3.97 -84.64 -35.82
N ARG A 502 4.29 -83.83 -36.84
CA ARG A 502 4.47 -84.32 -38.22
C ARG A 502 5.60 -85.33 -38.32
N GLN A 503 6.75 -85.09 -37.69
CA GLN A 503 7.85 -86.06 -37.62
C GLN A 503 7.42 -87.37 -36.94
N LEU A 504 6.61 -87.30 -35.88
CA LEU A 504 6.10 -88.47 -35.19
C LEU A 504 5.08 -89.23 -36.05
N ALA A 505 4.23 -88.52 -36.77
CA ALA A 505 3.28 -89.09 -37.72
C ALA A 505 4.00 -89.76 -38.89
N ASP A 506 5.01 -89.11 -39.48
CA ASP A 506 5.87 -89.67 -40.54
C ASP A 506 6.61 -90.91 -40.03
N PHE A 507 7.15 -90.86 -38.80
CA PHE A 507 7.78 -92.02 -38.16
C PHE A 507 6.79 -93.18 -37.93
N ARG A 508 5.60 -92.88 -37.39
CA ARG A 508 4.52 -93.88 -37.22
C ARG A 508 4.16 -94.50 -38.56
N GLU A 509 4.00 -93.71 -39.62
CA GLU A 509 3.70 -94.21 -40.96
C GLU A 509 4.80 -95.14 -41.49
N VAL A 510 6.07 -94.76 -41.37
CA VAL A 510 7.21 -95.58 -41.80
C VAL A 510 7.26 -96.91 -41.03
N VAL A 511 7.13 -96.86 -39.70
CA VAL A 511 7.13 -98.07 -38.86
C VAL A 511 5.93 -98.97 -39.17
N SER A 512 4.73 -98.40 -39.33
CA SER A 512 3.54 -99.14 -39.75
C SER A 512 3.71 -99.81 -41.12
N ARG A 513 4.36 -99.12 -42.08
CA ARG A 513 4.69 -99.69 -43.39
C ARG A 513 5.70 -100.84 -43.29
N MET A 514 6.75 -100.67 -42.49
CA MET A 514 7.76 -101.72 -42.24
C MET A 514 7.18 -102.96 -41.55
N LEU A 515 6.16 -102.79 -40.70
CA LEU A 515 5.48 -103.88 -40.01
C LEU A 515 4.33 -104.50 -40.83
N GLY A 516 4.07 -104.02 -42.04
CA GLY A 516 2.98 -104.49 -42.92
C GLY A 516 1.58 -104.21 -42.36
N LEU A 517 1.43 -103.16 -41.54
CA LEU A 517 0.14 -102.71 -40.99
C LEU A 517 -0.58 -101.85 -42.05
N ASN A 518 -1.90 -101.94 -42.13
CA ASN A 518 -2.67 -101.21 -43.15
C ASN A 518 -2.79 -99.72 -42.79
N ILE A 519 -2.09 -98.88 -43.56
CA ILE A 519 -1.99 -97.42 -43.36
C ILE A 519 -3.29 -96.68 -43.75
N ALA A 520 -4.23 -97.33 -44.44
CA ALA A 520 -5.50 -96.70 -44.85
C ALA A 520 -6.51 -96.50 -43.69
N SER A 521 -6.18 -96.98 -42.49
CA SER A 521 -6.95 -96.75 -41.27
C SER A 521 -6.59 -95.39 -40.66
N LEU A 522 -7.56 -94.48 -40.54
CA LEU A 522 -7.36 -93.11 -40.04
C LEU A 522 -6.95 -93.05 -38.54
N ALA A 523 -6.91 -94.18 -37.85
CA ALA A 523 -6.42 -94.28 -36.49
C ALA A 523 -5.80 -95.67 -36.28
N LEU A 524 -4.51 -95.82 -36.57
CA LEU A 524 -3.76 -96.98 -36.11
C LEU A 524 -3.45 -96.79 -34.61
N PRO A 525 -3.96 -97.63 -33.69
CA PRO A 525 -3.65 -97.52 -32.29
C PRO A 525 -2.19 -97.88 -32.01
N ASP A 526 -1.51 -97.15 -31.12
CA ASP A 526 -0.09 -97.39 -30.82
C ASP A 526 0.19 -98.80 -30.34
N TYR A 527 -0.77 -99.44 -29.66
CA TYR A 527 -0.62 -100.80 -29.17
C TYR A 527 -0.48 -101.83 -30.31
N GLU A 528 -1.07 -101.64 -31.49
CA GLU A 528 -0.94 -102.60 -32.61
C GLU A 528 0.46 -102.59 -33.23
N ILE A 529 1.08 -101.40 -33.29
CA ILE A 529 2.49 -101.22 -33.71
C ILE A 529 3.41 -101.88 -32.69
N ILE A 530 3.16 -101.63 -31.40
CA ILE A 530 3.92 -102.19 -30.29
C ILE A 530 3.82 -103.72 -30.28
N THR A 531 2.62 -104.31 -30.41
CA THR A 531 2.44 -105.78 -30.41
C THR A 531 3.13 -106.46 -31.60
N ARG A 532 3.18 -105.83 -32.79
CA ARG A 532 3.94 -106.40 -33.92
C ARG A 532 5.45 -106.27 -33.77
N LEU A 533 5.94 -105.16 -33.22
CA LEU A 533 7.36 -105.02 -32.87
C LEU A 533 7.75 -106.02 -31.79
N GLU A 534 6.93 -106.20 -30.77
CA GLU A 534 7.12 -107.23 -29.74
C GLU A 534 7.14 -108.64 -30.35
N GLY A 535 6.27 -108.95 -31.32
CA GLY A 535 6.30 -110.22 -32.06
C GLY A 535 7.58 -110.43 -32.90
N LEU A 536 8.12 -109.35 -33.50
CA LEU A 536 9.42 -109.37 -34.21
C LEU A 536 10.60 -109.53 -33.26
N ILE A 537 10.55 -108.88 -32.10
CA ILE A 537 11.57 -108.98 -31.05
C ILE A 537 11.55 -110.39 -30.41
N HIS A 538 10.37 -110.97 -30.17
CA HIS A 538 10.22 -112.34 -29.65
C HIS A 538 10.64 -113.40 -30.69
N SER A 539 10.45 -113.16 -31.99
CA SER A 539 10.93 -114.07 -33.05
C SER A 539 12.44 -113.99 -33.31
N HIS A 540 13.12 -112.93 -32.83
CA HIS A 540 14.59 -112.77 -32.91
C HIS A 540 15.34 -113.20 -31.62
N GLN A 541 14.67 -113.77 -30.61
CA GLN A 541 15.32 -114.25 -29.39
C GLN A 541 16.03 -115.62 -29.49
N HIS A 542 16.13 -116.24 -30.68
CA HIS A 542 16.80 -117.53 -30.86
C HIS A 542 18.11 -117.54 -31.67
N HIS A 543 18.67 -116.39 -32.06
CA HIS A 543 20.03 -116.36 -32.62
C HIS A 543 20.88 -115.20 -32.06
N CYS A 544 21.81 -115.60 -31.19
CA CYS A 544 23.10 -114.96 -30.84
C CYS A 544 23.16 -113.47 -30.44
N PHE A 545 23.54 -113.29 -29.16
CA PHE A 545 24.58 -112.36 -28.63
C PHE A 545 25.77 -112.09 -29.60
N PRO A 546 26.76 -111.22 -29.30
CA PRO A 546 26.83 -109.94 -28.55
C PRO A 546 27.56 -108.83 -29.37
N CYS A 547 27.29 -107.53 -29.18
CA CYS A 547 28.22 -106.43 -29.58
C CYS A 547 27.67 -105.07 -29.09
N VAL A 548 28.24 -104.42 -28.08
CA VAL A 548 29.40 -103.50 -28.12
C VAL A 548 29.17 -102.21 -28.94
N CYS A 549 29.09 -101.10 -28.18
CA CYS A 549 29.58 -99.74 -28.43
C CYS A 549 28.71 -98.61 -29.03
N LEU A 550 28.92 -97.44 -28.37
CA LEU A 550 28.86 -96.02 -28.83
C LEU A 550 27.44 -95.43 -29.02
N GLN A 551 27.08 -94.23 -28.56
CA GLN A 551 27.80 -92.95 -28.42
C GLN A 551 26.91 -92.01 -27.55
N ALA A 552 27.44 -91.35 -26.52
CA ALA A 552 27.86 -89.94 -26.53
C ALA A 552 26.83 -88.89 -26.04
N VAL A 553 27.26 -88.20 -24.97
CA VAL A 553 27.16 -86.75 -24.73
C VAL A 553 25.77 -86.17 -24.47
N ALA A 554 25.50 -85.88 -23.19
CA ALA A 554 24.72 -84.72 -22.80
C ALA A 554 25.59 -83.87 -21.86
N ARG A 555 26.24 -82.86 -22.44
CA ARG A 555 26.87 -81.75 -21.73
C ARG A 555 25.79 -80.77 -21.33
N ALA A 556 25.80 -80.38 -20.05
CA ALA A 556 25.34 -79.06 -19.64
C ALA A 556 26.16 -77.97 -20.37
N PRO A 557 25.54 -76.82 -20.64
CA PRO A 557 26.14 -75.59 -20.15
C PRO A 557 25.11 -74.72 -19.43
N GLU A 558 25.36 -74.44 -18.15
CA GLU A 558 25.02 -73.14 -17.58
C GLU A 558 25.98 -72.12 -18.19
N GLU A 559 25.46 -71.20 -19.00
CA GLU A 559 26.14 -69.95 -19.34
C GLU A 559 25.37 -68.80 -18.69
N HIS A 560 25.88 -68.38 -17.54
CA HIS A 560 25.81 -67.01 -17.09
C HIS A 560 26.81 -66.17 -17.89
N ALA A 561 26.34 -65.14 -18.60
CA ALA A 561 27.14 -63.94 -18.85
C ALA A 561 26.26 -62.75 -19.28
N GLN A 562 26.43 -61.65 -18.52
CA GLN A 562 26.32 -60.24 -18.91
C GLN A 562 24.91 -59.70 -19.16
N SER A 563 24.44 -58.71 -18.40
CA SER A 563 25.04 -57.37 -18.46
C SER A 563 24.57 -56.45 -17.32
N ASN A 564 25.54 -55.72 -16.77
CA ASN A 564 25.36 -54.51 -15.98
C ASN A 564 24.52 -53.47 -16.72
N THR A 565 23.65 -52.74 -16.03
CA THR A 565 23.78 -51.26 -15.94
C THR A 565 22.97 -50.67 -14.79
N GLN A 566 23.61 -49.72 -14.14
CA GLN A 566 23.15 -48.87 -13.04
C GLN A 566 22.22 -47.73 -13.50
N LEU A 567 21.44 -47.26 -12.53
CA LEU A 567 21.14 -45.84 -12.18
C LEU A 567 20.29 -44.94 -13.09
N LEU A 568 19.32 -44.29 -12.39
CA LEU A 568 18.75 -42.93 -12.55
C LEU A 568 17.97 -42.68 -13.87
N HIS A 569 16.74 -42.16 -13.87
CA HIS A 569 16.24 -40.99 -13.17
C HIS A 569 14.70 -40.95 -13.24
#